data_AF-A0A956BI87-F1
#
_entry.id   AF-A0A956BI87-F1
#
_cell.length_a   1.000
_cell.length_b   1.000
_cell.length_c   1.000
_cell.angle_alpha   90.00
_cell.angle_beta   90.00
_cell.angle_gamma   90.00
#
_symmetry.space_group_name_H-M   'P 1'
#
loop_
_entity.id
_entity.type
_entity.pdbx_description
1 polymer ?
#
loop_
_entity_poly.entity_id
_entity_poly.type
_entity_poly.pdbx_seq_one_letter_code
_entity_poly.pdbx_strand_id
1 'polypeptide(L)'
;MSRPFENEALLCAICAALAALLGACSFDSERLGSSGWACDSQSDCPSGQYCVSGVCVTSLASDVDEEREAYVGPPDTDAQSDSDDGDATPDLTSDLTPDQRFDLSTDIEPDLGQCDGEPANQCGGCTDLPAAVGSTCGNVACGSGTWQCATVNTLTCVSDDDVNACGGCDELSDAPGDVCQECGEFQCGSDGNSLSCGGPNLNVCGGCEELEGEPDDPCGCGGTYECDDEGSLVCVGSDETN
;
A
#
# COMPACT_ATOMS: atom_id res chain seq x y z
N MET A 1 50.65 -41.84 -9.07
CA MET A 1 50.20 -41.04 -10.22
C MET A 1 48.69 -41.18 -10.30
N SER A 2 47.97 -40.36 -9.54
CA SER A 2 46.52 -40.32 -9.52
C SER A 2 46.14 -38.87 -9.80
N ARG A 3 45.46 -38.61 -10.91
CA ARG A 3 44.89 -37.29 -11.24
C ARG A 3 43.41 -37.34 -10.89
N PRO A 4 42.91 -36.48 -9.97
CA PRO A 4 41.47 -36.36 -9.77
C PRO A 4 41.06 -34.88 -9.71
N PHE A 5 41.00 -34.14 -10.82
CA PHE A 5 40.43 -32.77 -10.80
C PHE A 5 39.70 -32.35 -12.11
N GLU A 6 39.45 -33.25 -13.06
CA GLU A 6 38.76 -32.87 -14.31
C GLU A 6 37.22 -32.87 -14.22
N ASN A 7 36.63 -33.16 -13.05
CA ASN A 7 35.16 -33.33 -12.92
C ASN A 7 34.40 -32.15 -12.29
N GLU A 8 35.04 -31.15 -11.69
CA GLU A 8 34.31 -30.05 -11.04
C GLU A 8 33.80 -29.00 -12.04
N ALA A 9 34.55 -28.70 -13.09
CA ALA A 9 34.11 -27.79 -14.16
C ALA A 9 32.88 -28.34 -14.92
N LEU A 10 32.76 -29.68 -15.05
CA LEU A 10 31.63 -30.32 -15.71
C LEU A 10 30.35 -30.23 -14.86
N LEU A 11 30.45 -30.28 -13.53
CA LEU A 11 29.31 -30.14 -12.62
C LEU A 11 28.73 -28.72 -12.65
N CYS A 12 29.58 -27.70 -12.69
CA CYS A 12 29.14 -26.30 -12.69
C CYS A 12 28.38 -25.94 -13.99
N ALA A 13 28.84 -26.44 -15.14
CA ALA A 13 28.17 -26.25 -16.42
C ALA A 13 26.79 -26.94 -16.50
N ILE A 14 26.62 -28.10 -15.84
CA ILE A 14 25.34 -28.83 -15.82
C ILE A 14 24.30 -28.10 -14.94
N CYS A 15 24.71 -27.49 -13.82
CA CYS A 15 23.80 -26.72 -12.96
C CYS A 15 23.27 -25.44 -13.64
N ALA A 16 24.12 -24.71 -14.37
CA ALA A 16 23.69 -23.52 -15.12
C ALA A 16 22.70 -23.86 -16.25
N ALA A 17 22.90 -24.99 -16.94
CA ALA A 17 21.99 -25.44 -18.00
C ALA A 17 20.63 -25.91 -17.46
N LEU A 18 20.58 -26.52 -16.26
CA LEU A 18 19.32 -26.94 -15.63
C LEU A 18 18.47 -25.75 -15.16
N ALA A 19 19.10 -24.67 -14.70
CA ALA A 19 18.39 -23.45 -14.29
C ALA A 19 17.71 -22.72 -15.46
N ALA A 20 18.30 -22.78 -16.66
CA ALA A 20 17.69 -22.23 -17.88
C ALA A 20 16.54 -23.11 -18.44
N LEU A 21 16.56 -24.42 -18.19
CA LEU A 21 15.52 -25.37 -18.64
C LEU A 21 14.29 -25.41 -17.71
N LEU A 22 14.46 -25.07 -16.43
CA LEU A 22 13.35 -24.89 -15.48
C LEU A 22 12.80 -23.46 -15.49
N GLY A 23 12.93 -22.78 -16.65
CA GLY A 23 12.40 -21.46 -16.90
C GLY A 23 11.01 -21.27 -16.32
N ALA A 24 10.91 -20.22 -15.50
CA ALA A 24 9.71 -19.48 -15.13
C ALA A 24 8.40 -20.25 -15.30
N CYS A 25 7.83 -20.71 -14.18
CA CYS A 25 6.40 -20.89 -14.10
C CYS A 25 5.71 -19.53 -14.31
N SER A 26 5.53 -19.10 -15.56
CA SER A 26 4.50 -18.14 -15.92
C SER A 26 3.16 -18.80 -15.62
N PHE A 27 2.49 -18.32 -14.59
CA PHE A 27 1.09 -18.61 -14.37
C PHE A 27 0.30 -18.01 -15.54
N ASP A 28 -0.11 -18.89 -16.44
CA ASP A 28 -0.99 -18.62 -17.57
C ASP A 28 -2.38 -18.24 -17.02
N SER A 29 -2.66 -16.93 -17.00
CA SER A 29 -3.88 -16.32 -16.46
C SER A 29 -4.89 -16.06 -17.57
N GLU A 30 -5.21 -17.08 -18.37
CA GLU A 30 -6.24 -16.99 -19.41
C GLU A 30 -7.38 -17.98 -19.14
N ARG A 31 -8.10 -17.78 -18.03
CA ARG A 31 -9.47 -18.31 -17.85
C ARG A 31 -10.11 -17.73 -16.59
N LEU A 32 -10.94 -16.71 -16.76
CA LEU A 32 -12.35 -16.64 -16.33
C LEU A 32 -12.87 -15.22 -16.58
N GLY A 33 -14.07 -15.11 -17.16
CA GLY A 33 -14.72 -13.83 -17.42
C GLY A 33 -15.01 -13.07 -16.13
N SER A 34 -14.81 -11.75 -16.14
CA SER A 34 -15.32 -10.82 -15.12
C SER A 34 -14.96 -11.17 -13.66
N SER A 35 -13.92 -11.94 -13.41
CA SER A 35 -13.44 -12.24 -12.06
C SER A 35 -12.53 -11.12 -11.61
N GLY A 36 -12.99 -10.33 -10.63
CA GLY A 36 -12.16 -9.32 -9.98
C GLY A 36 -10.85 -9.94 -9.47
N TRP A 37 -9.78 -9.14 -9.53
CA TRP A 37 -8.45 -9.56 -9.07
C TRP A 37 -8.49 -9.76 -7.56
N ALA A 38 -7.95 -10.87 -7.05
CA ALA A 38 -7.82 -11.04 -5.62
C ALA A 38 -6.72 -10.09 -5.08
N CYS A 39 -6.89 -9.59 -3.87
CA CYS A 39 -5.95 -8.67 -3.23
C CYS A 39 -5.92 -8.90 -1.71
N ASP A 40 -4.77 -8.67 -1.08
CA ASP A 40 -4.64 -8.62 0.38
C ASP A 40 -4.44 -7.18 0.86
N SER A 41 -4.04 -6.27 -0.03
CA SER A 41 -3.71 -4.88 0.23
C SER A 41 -3.99 -3.97 -0.97
N GLN A 42 -3.92 -2.64 -0.79
CA GLN A 42 -4.18 -1.69 -1.87
C GLN A 42 -3.11 -1.69 -2.97
N SER A 43 -1.88 -2.05 -2.64
CA SER A 43 -0.78 -2.16 -3.61
C SER A 43 -0.93 -3.33 -4.57
N ASP A 44 -1.78 -4.30 -4.26
CA ASP A 44 -2.02 -5.47 -5.11
C ASP A 44 -2.95 -5.14 -6.29
N CYS A 45 -3.66 -4.00 -6.21
CA CYS A 45 -4.63 -3.61 -7.22
C CYS A 45 -4.00 -2.73 -8.31
N PRO A 46 -4.44 -2.86 -9.58
CA PRO A 46 -4.04 -1.98 -10.66
C PRO A 46 -4.40 -0.52 -10.38
N SER A 47 -3.69 0.41 -11.03
CA SER A 47 -3.97 1.84 -10.95
C SER A 47 -5.46 2.14 -11.24
N GLY A 48 -6.10 2.88 -10.34
CA GLY A 48 -7.54 3.23 -10.44
C GLY A 48 -8.50 2.19 -9.83
N GLN A 49 -7.97 1.19 -9.12
CA GLN A 49 -8.76 0.23 -8.33
C GLN A 49 -8.35 0.24 -6.87
N TYR A 50 -9.20 -0.31 -6.01
CA TYR A 50 -8.90 -0.53 -4.60
C TYR A 50 -9.44 -1.88 -4.12
N CYS A 51 -8.75 -2.48 -3.17
CA CYS A 51 -9.05 -3.75 -2.55
C CYS A 51 -10.22 -3.61 -1.58
N VAL A 52 -11.33 -4.31 -1.85
CA VAL A 52 -12.50 -4.41 -0.97
C VAL A 52 -12.83 -5.88 -0.75
N SER A 53 -12.76 -6.31 0.51
CA SER A 53 -13.08 -7.70 0.90
C SER A 53 -12.33 -8.76 0.08
N GLY A 54 -11.05 -8.48 -0.23
CA GLY A 54 -10.18 -9.41 -0.96
C GLY A 54 -10.32 -9.36 -2.48
N VAL A 55 -11.05 -8.37 -3.02
CA VAL A 55 -11.24 -8.21 -4.48
C VAL A 55 -10.98 -6.76 -4.89
N CYS A 56 -10.18 -6.55 -5.94
CA CYS A 56 -9.98 -5.23 -6.54
C CYS A 56 -11.25 -4.78 -7.26
N VAL A 57 -11.75 -3.62 -6.88
CA VAL A 57 -12.88 -2.95 -7.53
C VAL A 57 -12.39 -1.63 -8.12
N THR A 58 -12.79 -1.32 -9.36
CA THR A 58 -12.67 0.04 -9.89
C THR A 58 -13.50 0.97 -9.02
N SER A 59 -12.94 2.12 -8.64
CA SER A 59 -13.79 3.22 -8.25
C SER A 59 -14.78 3.42 -9.39
N LEU A 60 -16.06 3.16 -9.13
CA LEU A 60 -17.08 3.91 -9.83
C LEU A 60 -16.78 5.35 -9.39
N ALA A 61 -15.86 5.99 -10.12
CA ALA A 61 -15.84 7.43 -10.20
C ALA A 61 -17.30 7.78 -10.39
N SER A 62 -17.80 8.55 -9.46
CA SER A 62 -19.12 9.13 -9.49
C SER A 62 -19.43 9.59 -10.92
N ASP A 63 -20.03 8.71 -11.71
CA ASP A 63 -20.93 9.01 -12.81
C ASP A 63 -22.18 9.60 -12.14
N VAL A 64 -21.97 10.67 -11.37
CA VAL A 64 -22.98 11.66 -11.09
C VAL A 64 -22.95 12.47 -12.37
N ASP A 65 -23.56 11.90 -13.41
CA ASP A 65 -23.97 12.64 -14.59
C ASP A 65 -24.69 13.88 -14.07
N GLU A 66 -24.07 15.01 -14.36
CA GLU A 66 -24.54 16.37 -14.15
C GLU A 66 -25.71 16.67 -15.12
N GLU A 67 -26.67 15.74 -15.24
CA GLU A 67 -27.94 15.91 -15.97
C GLU A 67 -29.13 15.82 -15.00
N ARG A 68 -29.03 16.53 -13.88
CA ARG A 68 -30.23 16.84 -13.09
C ARG A 68 -30.98 17.98 -13.79
N GLU A 69 -31.64 17.64 -14.89
CA GLU A 69 -32.67 18.47 -15.50
C GLU A 69 -33.71 18.87 -14.44
N ALA A 70 -34.13 20.12 -14.52
CA ALA A 70 -35.14 20.72 -13.67
C ALA A 70 -36.49 20.00 -13.81
N TYR A 71 -36.75 19.01 -12.96
CA TYR A 71 -38.10 18.50 -12.77
C TYR A 71 -38.93 19.53 -11.98
N VAL A 72 -39.65 20.36 -12.72
CA VAL A 72 -40.76 21.17 -12.20
C VAL A 72 -41.89 20.21 -11.89
N GLY A 73 -42.10 19.93 -10.61
CA GLY A 73 -43.20 19.09 -10.14
C GLY A 73 -44.57 19.66 -10.56
N PRO A 74 -45.57 18.80 -10.78
CA PRO A 74 -46.93 19.26 -11.07
C PRO A 74 -47.50 19.98 -9.83
N PRO A 75 -48.37 20.98 -10.05
CA PRO A 75 -48.97 21.73 -8.95
C PRO A 75 -49.89 20.85 -8.13
N ASP A 76 -49.90 21.14 -6.84
CA ASP A 76 -50.83 20.63 -5.83
C ASP A 76 -52.25 20.50 -6.39
N THR A 77 -52.79 19.29 -6.28
CA THR A 77 -54.24 19.10 -6.28
C THR A 77 -54.63 18.69 -4.87
N ASP A 78 -55.27 19.64 -4.20
CA ASP A 78 -56.00 19.46 -2.96
C ASP A 78 -56.98 18.28 -3.03
N ALA A 79 -57.24 17.78 -1.82
CA ALA A 79 -58.46 17.09 -1.40
C ALA A 79 -58.64 15.63 -1.85
N GLN A 80 -58.43 14.72 -0.90
CA GLN A 80 -59.56 13.89 -0.48
C GLN A 80 -59.42 13.39 0.96
N SER A 81 -60.42 13.79 1.73
CA SER A 81 -60.79 13.40 3.07
C SER A 81 -61.39 11.98 3.12
N ASP A 82 -61.10 11.29 4.23
CA ASP A 82 -61.91 10.33 4.97
C ASP A 82 -62.54 9.13 4.23
N SER A 83 -62.22 7.92 4.68
CA SER A 83 -63.21 6.89 5.07
C SER A 83 -62.54 5.69 5.76
N ASP A 84 -63.10 5.41 6.93
CA ASP A 84 -63.04 4.27 7.85
C ASP A 84 -62.80 2.83 7.33
N ASP A 85 -62.62 1.98 8.35
CA ASP A 85 -63.02 0.57 8.45
C ASP A 85 -61.94 -0.51 8.28
N GLY A 86 -61.34 -0.82 9.44
CA GLY A 86 -61.02 -2.15 9.98
C GLY A 86 -60.82 -3.32 9.03
N ASP A 87 -59.61 -3.88 9.07
CA ASP A 87 -59.43 -5.30 8.80
C ASP A 87 -58.59 -5.96 9.90
N ALA A 88 -59.13 -7.05 10.41
CA ALA A 88 -58.59 -7.84 11.49
C ALA A 88 -57.44 -8.68 10.97
N THR A 89 -56.24 -8.48 11.51
CA THR A 89 -55.18 -9.47 11.34
C THR A 89 -55.53 -10.71 12.18
N PRO A 90 -55.58 -11.91 11.58
CA PRO A 90 -55.77 -13.13 12.35
C PRO A 90 -54.50 -13.42 13.17
N ASP A 91 -54.70 -13.55 14.47
CA ASP A 91 -53.75 -14.09 15.43
C ASP A 91 -53.41 -15.54 15.06
N LEU A 92 -52.20 -15.75 14.54
CA LEU A 92 -51.63 -17.05 14.20
C LEU A 92 -50.50 -17.44 15.16
N THR A 93 -50.66 -17.22 16.46
CA THR A 93 -49.66 -17.63 17.47
C THR A 93 -49.99 -18.92 18.23
N SER A 94 -51.08 -19.63 17.92
CA SER A 94 -51.60 -20.65 18.84
C SER A 94 -51.20 -22.11 18.60
N ASP A 95 -50.21 -22.46 17.75
CA ASP A 95 -49.96 -23.90 17.49
C ASP A 95 -48.50 -24.28 17.20
N LEU A 96 -47.58 -23.90 18.09
CA LEU A 96 -46.17 -24.25 17.94
C LEU A 96 -45.63 -24.86 19.22
N THR A 97 -45.24 -26.12 19.08
CA THR A 97 -44.68 -26.95 20.15
C THR A 97 -43.32 -26.42 20.63
N PRO A 98 -42.93 -26.68 21.89
CA PRO A 98 -41.93 -25.89 22.61
C PRO A 98 -40.45 -26.03 22.22
N ASP A 99 -40.06 -26.84 21.22
CA ASP A 99 -38.66 -27.29 21.09
C ASP A 99 -37.96 -27.02 19.73
N GLN A 100 -38.56 -26.28 18.78
CA GLN A 100 -37.98 -26.15 17.42
C GLN A 100 -38.19 -24.78 16.75
N ARG A 101 -38.07 -23.67 17.49
CA ARG A 101 -38.00 -22.33 16.88
C ARG A 101 -36.83 -21.53 17.42
N PHE A 102 -35.63 -22.03 17.17
CA PHE A 102 -34.46 -21.16 17.04
C PHE A 102 -34.51 -20.57 15.64
N ASP A 103 -35.26 -19.47 15.52
CA ASP A 103 -35.24 -18.60 14.36
C ASP A 103 -33.88 -17.90 14.37
N LEU A 104 -32.91 -18.55 13.71
CA LEU A 104 -31.57 -18.02 13.46
C LEU A 104 -31.62 -16.98 12.32
N SER A 105 -32.64 -16.13 12.33
CA SER A 105 -32.87 -15.01 11.41
C SER A 105 -32.66 -13.65 12.09
N THR A 106 -32.21 -13.64 13.34
CA THR A 106 -31.50 -12.47 13.85
C THR A 106 -30.10 -12.48 13.24
N ASP A 107 -30.06 -12.14 11.95
CA ASP A 107 -29.02 -11.34 11.34
C ASP A 107 -28.89 -10.06 12.18
N ILE A 108 -28.33 -10.22 13.38
CA ILE A 108 -27.72 -9.12 14.13
C ILE A 108 -26.47 -8.80 13.32
N GLU A 109 -26.67 -8.16 12.18
CA GLU A 109 -25.69 -7.22 11.67
C GLU A 109 -25.41 -6.34 12.88
N PRO A 110 -24.20 -6.38 13.48
CA PRO A 110 -23.90 -5.53 14.62
C PRO A 110 -24.28 -4.14 14.17
N ASP A 111 -25.22 -3.52 14.86
CA ASP A 111 -25.76 -2.22 14.52
C ASP A 111 -24.59 -1.23 14.32
N LEU A 112 -24.19 -1.04 13.07
CA LEU A 112 -23.00 -0.30 12.67
C LEU A 112 -23.31 1.21 12.68
N GLY A 113 -24.02 1.67 13.72
CA GLY A 113 -24.21 3.09 14.00
C GLY A 113 -25.57 3.64 13.59
N GLN A 114 -26.66 2.87 13.70
CA GLN A 114 -27.99 3.45 13.66
C GLN A 114 -28.22 4.25 14.95
N CYS A 115 -28.27 5.57 14.85
CA CYS A 115 -28.70 6.39 15.97
C CYS A 115 -30.19 6.12 16.23
N ASP A 116 -30.63 6.17 17.49
CA ASP A 116 -32.06 6.16 17.87
C ASP A 116 -32.81 7.44 17.39
N GLY A 117 -32.33 8.10 16.31
CA GLY A 117 -32.76 9.38 15.78
C GLY A 117 -31.89 9.88 14.61
N GLU A 118 -31.93 11.19 14.34
CA GLU A 118 -31.04 11.82 13.35
C GLU A 118 -29.56 11.69 13.76
N PRO A 119 -28.62 11.61 12.81
CA PRO A 119 -27.19 11.56 13.13
C PRO A 119 -26.80 12.77 13.98
N ALA A 120 -26.11 12.52 15.10
CA ALA A 120 -25.75 13.54 16.07
C ALA A 120 -24.62 14.45 15.56
N ASN A 121 -23.83 13.99 14.60
CA ASN A 121 -22.63 14.67 14.16
C ASN A 121 -22.51 14.83 12.63
N GLN A 122 -21.54 15.66 12.22
CA GLN A 122 -21.29 16.02 10.82
C GLN A 122 -20.72 14.88 9.96
N CYS A 123 -20.25 13.81 10.58
CA CYS A 123 -19.75 12.60 9.91
C CYS A 123 -20.82 11.49 9.81
N GLY A 124 -22.05 11.75 10.26
CA GLY A 124 -23.16 10.79 10.18
C GLY A 124 -23.26 9.83 11.36
N GLY A 125 -22.44 9.98 12.41
CA GLY A 125 -22.47 9.13 13.60
C GLY A 125 -23.24 9.74 14.78
N CYS A 126 -23.34 8.95 15.85
CA CYS A 126 -24.14 9.26 17.03
C CYS A 126 -23.31 9.83 18.20
N THR A 127 -21.99 9.92 18.04
CA THR A 127 -21.09 10.41 19.08
C THR A 127 -20.68 11.85 18.79
N ASP A 128 -20.55 12.68 19.82
CA ASP A 128 -20.00 14.02 19.69
C ASP A 128 -18.57 13.98 19.12
N LEU A 129 -18.29 14.83 18.12
CA LEU A 129 -16.97 14.95 17.54
C LEU A 129 -16.10 15.91 18.37
N PRO A 130 -14.78 15.70 18.44
CA PRO A 130 -13.88 16.56 19.20
C PRO A 130 -13.71 17.96 18.58
N ALA A 131 -14.11 18.14 17.32
CA ALA A 131 -14.06 19.40 16.57
C ALA A 131 -15.13 19.40 15.45
N ALA A 132 -15.30 20.53 14.77
CA ALA A 132 -16.15 20.60 13.57
C ALA A 132 -15.37 20.16 12.32
N VAL A 133 -16.00 19.41 11.43
CA VAL A 133 -15.50 19.13 10.08
C VAL A 133 -15.20 20.46 9.36
N GLY A 134 -14.05 20.54 8.72
CA GLY A 134 -13.55 21.74 8.04
C GLY A 134 -12.92 22.79 8.97
N SER A 135 -13.01 22.64 10.30
CA SER A 135 -12.25 23.52 11.21
C SER A 135 -10.76 23.20 11.18
N THR A 136 -9.93 24.21 11.47
CA THR A 136 -8.48 24.03 11.46
C THR A 136 -8.02 23.10 12.57
N CYS A 137 -7.10 22.20 12.24
CA CYS A 137 -6.43 21.32 13.19
C CYS A 137 -4.94 21.66 13.22
N GLY A 138 -4.44 21.97 14.41
CA GLY A 138 -3.03 22.30 14.65
C GLY A 138 -2.34 21.12 15.30
N ASN A 139 -1.72 20.28 14.49
CA ASN A 139 -0.74 19.22 14.84
C ASN A 139 -0.47 18.30 13.62
N VAL A 140 -0.56 18.82 12.40
CA VAL A 140 0.00 18.14 11.23
C VAL A 140 1.42 18.64 11.07
N ALA A 141 2.31 17.77 10.59
CA ALA A 141 3.73 18.06 10.48
C ALA A 141 4.01 19.43 9.83
N CYS A 142 3.16 19.84 8.88
CA CYS A 142 3.41 20.96 7.97
C CYS A 142 2.52 22.18 8.08
N GLY A 143 1.79 22.33 9.19
CA GLY A 143 1.07 23.56 9.47
C GLY A 143 -0.32 23.30 10.01
N SER A 144 -1.31 23.98 9.43
CA SER A 144 -2.72 23.79 9.76
C SER A 144 -3.36 22.85 8.76
N GLY A 145 -3.92 21.75 9.25
CA GLY A 145 -4.82 20.93 8.46
C GLY A 145 -6.27 21.35 8.65
N THR A 146 -7.17 20.61 8.01
CA THR A 146 -8.60 20.65 8.28
C THR A 146 -9.06 19.30 8.83
N TRP A 147 -9.96 19.34 9.81
CA TRP A 147 -10.60 18.12 10.29
C TRP A 147 -11.53 17.55 9.21
N GLN A 148 -11.30 16.29 8.83
CA GLN A 148 -12.13 15.54 7.91
C GLN A 148 -12.64 14.26 8.57
N CYS A 149 -13.78 13.75 8.10
CA CYS A 149 -14.35 12.51 8.61
C CYS A 149 -13.47 11.32 8.23
N ALA A 150 -12.90 10.63 9.22
CA ALA A 150 -12.19 9.38 9.01
C ALA A 150 -13.15 8.18 9.08
N THR A 151 -14.10 8.25 10.00
CA THR A 151 -15.23 7.31 10.12
C THR A 151 -16.49 8.11 10.51
N VAL A 152 -17.62 7.42 10.70
CA VAL A 152 -18.87 8.05 11.17
C VAL A 152 -18.75 8.72 12.55
N ASN A 153 -17.81 8.28 13.40
CA ASN A 153 -17.63 8.82 14.76
C ASN A 153 -16.21 9.35 15.03
N THR A 154 -15.35 9.48 14.02
CA THR A 154 -13.98 9.95 14.21
C THR A 154 -13.56 10.95 13.15
N LEU A 155 -12.76 11.93 13.57
CA LEU A 155 -12.11 12.89 12.69
C LEU A 155 -10.63 12.52 12.52
N THR A 156 -10.10 12.77 11.33
CA THR A 156 -8.67 12.84 11.06
C THR A 156 -8.30 14.24 10.60
N CYS A 157 -7.10 14.69 10.95
CA CYS A 157 -6.58 15.98 10.53
C CYS A 157 -5.85 15.78 9.20
N VAL A 158 -6.34 16.38 8.13
CA VAL A 158 -5.74 16.29 6.79
C VAL A 158 -5.11 17.63 6.47
N SER A 159 -3.81 17.64 6.14
CA SER A 159 -3.16 18.82 5.55
C SER A 159 -3.27 18.77 4.03
N ASP A 160 -3.53 19.92 3.43
CA ASP A 160 -3.39 20.11 1.97
C ASP A 160 -1.92 20.33 1.58
N ASP A 161 -1.04 20.56 2.57
CA ASP A 161 0.39 20.69 2.36
C ASP A 161 1.02 19.31 2.13
N ASP A 162 1.73 19.18 1.00
CA ASP A 162 2.52 18.00 0.67
C ASP A 162 3.66 17.85 1.69
N VAL A 163 3.67 16.73 2.41
CA VAL A 163 4.84 16.33 3.20
C VAL A 163 5.96 15.91 2.25
N ASN A 164 7.18 16.39 2.50
CA ASN A 164 8.34 15.96 1.74
C ASN A 164 8.69 14.49 2.05
N ALA A 165 9.61 13.90 1.29
CA ALA A 165 10.03 12.50 1.46
C ALA A 165 10.66 12.19 2.83
N CYS A 166 11.11 13.20 3.57
CA CYS A 166 11.63 13.10 4.93
C CYS A 166 10.59 13.36 6.03
N GLY A 167 9.32 13.55 5.65
CA GLY A 167 8.21 13.82 6.58
C GLY A 167 8.19 15.26 7.11
N GLY A 168 9.05 16.14 6.59
CA GLY A 168 8.97 17.57 6.83
C GLY A 168 8.19 18.29 5.76
N CYS A 169 8.35 19.60 5.73
CA CYS A 169 7.40 20.57 5.17
C CYS A 169 8.07 21.57 4.26
N ASP A 170 9.37 21.71 4.44
CA ASP A 170 10.19 22.45 3.50
C ASP A 170 10.42 21.58 2.26
N GLU A 171 10.42 22.22 1.09
CA GLU A 171 10.83 21.58 -0.15
C GLU A 171 12.30 21.12 -0.05
N LEU A 172 12.55 19.84 -0.37
CA LEU A 172 13.91 19.29 -0.38
C LEU A 172 14.58 19.61 -1.73
N SER A 173 15.89 19.87 -1.72
CA SER A 173 16.64 20.12 -2.96
C SER A 173 16.79 18.87 -3.84
N ASP A 174 16.73 17.68 -3.22
CA ASP A 174 16.96 16.36 -3.78
C ASP A 174 16.04 15.34 -3.07
N ALA A 175 16.11 14.05 -3.43
CA ALA A 175 15.37 12.98 -2.75
C ALA A 175 16.27 12.14 -1.82
N PRO A 176 15.74 11.58 -0.72
CA PRO A 176 16.43 10.54 0.04
C PRO A 176 16.81 9.36 -0.86
N GLY A 177 18.05 8.89 -0.75
CA GLY A 177 18.63 7.86 -1.61
C GLY A 177 19.28 8.37 -2.89
N ASP A 178 19.08 9.63 -3.27
CA ASP A 178 19.86 10.22 -4.36
C ASP A 178 21.34 10.29 -3.98
N VAL A 179 22.21 10.12 -4.98
CA VAL A 179 23.66 10.16 -4.77
C VAL A 179 24.09 11.56 -4.34
N CYS A 180 24.87 11.64 -3.26
CA CYS A 180 25.49 12.85 -2.77
C CYS A 180 27.01 12.69 -2.72
N GLN A 181 27.73 13.74 -3.13
CA GLN A 181 29.19 13.70 -3.28
C GLN A 181 29.63 12.57 -4.23
N GLU A 182 30.71 11.86 -3.91
CA GLU A 182 31.30 10.84 -4.78
C GLU A 182 30.60 9.47 -4.61
N CYS A 183 30.29 9.08 -3.36
CA CYS A 183 29.76 7.75 -3.01
C CYS A 183 28.72 7.76 -1.87
N GLY A 184 28.21 8.93 -1.49
CA GLY A 184 27.22 9.04 -0.43
C GLY A 184 25.81 8.93 -0.99
N GLU A 185 24.84 8.74 -0.10
CA GLU A 185 23.42 8.89 -0.40
C GLU A 185 22.81 9.92 0.53
N PHE A 186 21.89 10.74 0.01
CA PHE A 186 21.14 11.67 0.83
C PHE A 186 20.27 10.91 1.82
N GLN A 187 20.44 11.23 3.09
CA GLN A 187 19.66 10.72 4.21
C GLN A 187 18.88 11.86 4.83
N CYS A 188 17.66 11.55 5.26
CA CYS A 188 16.82 12.50 5.98
C CYS A 188 17.48 12.95 7.29
N GLY A 189 17.56 14.26 7.47
CA GLY A 189 17.94 14.87 8.72
C GLY A 189 16.90 14.62 9.80
N SER A 190 17.31 14.74 11.07
CA SER A 190 16.43 14.54 12.22
C SER A 190 15.31 15.57 12.35
N ASP A 191 15.38 16.67 11.60
CA ASP A 191 14.37 17.72 11.55
C ASP A 191 13.27 17.46 10.50
N GLY A 192 13.43 16.42 9.66
CA GLY A 192 12.53 16.13 8.54
C GLY A 192 12.60 17.13 7.37
N ASN A 193 13.35 18.22 7.52
CA ASN A 193 13.39 19.35 6.58
C ASN A 193 14.74 19.50 5.88
N SER A 194 15.71 18.66 6.23
CA SER A 194 17.05 18.69 5.65
C SER A 194 17.45 17.34 5.09
N LEU A 195 18.29 17.37 4.07
CA LEU A 195 19.06 16.22 3.64
C LEU A 195 20.50 16.37 4.12
N SER A 196 21.03 15.30 4.67
CA SER A 196 22.44 15.18 5.01
C SER A 196 23.04 14.07 4.18
N CYS A 197 24.25 14.28 3.67
CA CYS A 197 24.93 13.23 2.93
C CYS A 197 25.38 12.17 3.95
N GLY A 198 24.76 10.99 3.92
CA GLY A 198 25.26 9.82 4.63
C GLY A 198 26.68 9.58 4.17
N GLY A 199 27.63 9.50 5.11
CA GLY A 199 29.06 9.49 4.83
C GLY A 199 29.42 8.57 3.66
N PRO A 200 30.44 8.90 2.86
CA PRO A 200 30.68 8.20 1.62
C PRO A 200 30.83 6.71 1.95
N ASN A 201 30.03 5.85 1.33
CA ASN A 201 30.12 4.41 1.46
C ASN A 201 31.37 3.94 0.69
N LEU A 202 32.54 4.46 1.09
CA LEU A 202 33.80 4.09 0.49
C LEU A 202 34.08 2.65 0.87
N ASN A 203 34.41 1.86 -0.15
CA ASN A 203 35.01 0.58 0.06
C ASN A 203 36.43 0.74 0.67
N VAL A 204 37.06 -0.37 1.04
CA VAL A 204 38.40 -0.37 1.66
C VAL A 204 39.50 0.16 0.73
N CYS A 205 39.25 0.24 -0.58
CA CYS A 205 40.13 0.85 -1.57
C CYS A 205 39.82 2.33 -1.84
N GLY A 206 38.82 2.91 -1.17
CA GLY A 206 38.43 4.31 -1.35
C GLY A 206 37.52 4.57 -2.56
N GLY A 207 37.05 3.53 -3.25
CA GLY A 207 36.07 3.64 -4.33
C GLY A 207 34.63 3.53 -3.82
N CYS A 208 33.66 3.80 -4.71
CA CYS A 208 32.22 3.78 -4.38
C CYS A 208 31.55 2.42 -4.63
N GLU A 209 32.19 1.54 -5.39
CA GLU A 209 31.61 0.25 -5.78
C GLU A 209 31.83 -0.81 -4.70
N GLU A 210 30.88 -1.73 -4.58
CA GLU A 210 31.07 -2.93 -3.77
C GLU A 210 32.21 -3.77 -4.38
N LEU A 211 33.17 -4.17 -3.54
CA LEU A 211 34.31 -4.97 -3.99
C LEU A 211 33.96 -6.47 -3.97
N GLU A 212 34.47 -7.22 -4.96
CA GLU A 212 34.30 -8.68 -5.04
C GLU A 212 35.09 -9.46 -3.94
N GLY A 213 35.92 -8.77 -3.16
CA GLY A 213 36.73 -9.32 -2.08
C GLY A 213 37.35 -8.22 -1.20
N GLU A 214 38.35 -8.59 -0.39
CA GLU A 214 39.16 -7.66 0.40
C GLU A 214 40.60 -7.59 -0.14
N PRO A 215 41.35 -6.49 0.08
CA PRO A 215 42.79 -6.47 -0.17
C PRO A 215 43.50 -7.63 0.55
N ASP A 216 44.53 -8.18 -0.10
CA ASP A 216 45.26 -9.40 0.30
C ASP A 216 44.48 -10.73 0.14
N ASP A 217 43.19 -10.72 -0.22
CA ASP A 217 42.48 -11.96 -0.53
C ASP A 217 43.09 -12.65 -1.76
N PRO A 218 43.11 -13.99 -1.80
CA PRO A 218 43.64 -14.72 -2.93
C PRO A 218 42.76 -14.52 -4.17
N CYS A 219 43.40 -14.30 -5.31
CA CYS A 219 42.74 -14.15 -6.60
C CYS A 219 43.48 -14.95 -7.69
N GLY A 220 42.75 -15.43 -8.69
CA GLY A 220 43.31 -16.18 -9.82
C GLY A 220 44.20 -17.38 -9.43
N CYS A 221 45.21 -17.69 -10.24
CA CYS A 221 46.14 -18.80 -10.03
C CYS A 221 47.32 -18.42 -9.13
N GLY A 222 47.04 -17.99 -7.90
CA GLY A 222 48.06 -17.68 -6.88
C GLY A 222 48.43 -16.20 -6.76
N GLY A 223 47.58 -15.30 -7.26
CA GLY A 223 47.68 -13.87 -7.00
C GLY A 223 46.98 -13.44 -5.71
N THR A 224 47.05 -12.14 -5.42
CA THR A 224 46.34 -11.46 -4.33
C THR A 224 45.69 -10.18 -4.85
N TYR A 225 44.54 -9.82 -4.30
CA TYR A 225 43.91 -8.54 -4.63
C TYR A 225 44.68 -7.37 -4.01
N GLU A 226 44.93 -6.32 -4.79
CA GLU A 226 45.45 -5.02 -4.35
C GLU A 226 44.51 -3.92 -4.81
N CYS A 227 44.46 -2.81 -4.07
CA CYS A 227 43.70 -1.63 -4.48
C CYS A 227 44.42 -0.88 -5.61
N ASP A 228 43.68 -0.46 -6.63
CA ASP A 228 44.17 0.49 -7.64
C ASP A 228 43.89 1.95 -7.27
N ASP A 229 44.33 2.88 -8.13
CA ASP A 229 44.13 4.33 -7.94
C ASP A 229 42.68 4.77 -8.19
N GLU A 230 41.83 3.90 -8.76
CA GLU A 230 40.41 4.15 -9.06
C GLU A 230 39.50 3.63 -7.94
N GLY A 231 40.07 3.05 -6.88
CA GLY A 231 39.34 2.53 -5.73
C GLY A 231 38.69 1.16 -5.98
N SER A 232 39.23 0.38 -6.92
CA SER A 232 38.80 -0.99 -7.24
C SER A 232 39.88 -2.01 -6.83
N LEU A 233 39.53 -3.31 -6.84
CA LEU A 233 40.50 -4.39 -6.64
C LEU A 233 41.05 -4.88 -7.97
N VAL A 234 42.38 -4.97 -8.07
CA VAL A 234 43.10 -5.63 -9.16
C VAL A 234 43.83 -6.86 -8.64
N CYS A 235 43.76 -7.96 -9.39
CA CYS A 235 44.52 -9.16 -9.06
C CYS A 235 45.98 -9.00 -9.50
N VAL A 236 46.91 -9.06 -8.54
CA VAL A 236 48.36 -9.02 -8.81
C VAL A 236 49.00 -10.36 -8.53
N GLY A 237 50.09 -10.68 -9.22
CA GLY A 237 50.87 -11.91 -8.96
C GLY A 237 50.30 -13.20 -9.56
N SER A 238 49.21 -13.15 -10.33
CA SER A 238 48.82 -14.27 -11.18
C SER A 238 49.77 -14.36 -12.38
N ASP A 239 50.76 -15.26 -12.32
CA ASP A 239 51.59 -15.59 -13.47
C ASP A 239 50.68 -16.17 -14.57
N GLU A 240 50.30 -15.35 -15.55
CA GLU A 240 49.62 -15.76 -16.79
C GLU A 240 50.51 -16.64 -17.70
N THR A 241 51.61 -17.17 -17.18
CA THR A 241 52.59 -17.95 -17.95
C THR A 241 52.62 -19.41 -17.52
N ASN A 242 51.84 -20.24 -18.21
CA ASN A 242 52.41 -21.41 -18.90
C ASN A 242 51.49 -21.93 -20.03
#